data_AF-A0A8D2Q4G0-F1
#
_entry.id   AF-A0A8D2Q4G0-F1
#
_cell.length_a   1.000
_cell.length_b   1.000
_cell.length_c   1.000
_cell.angle_alpha   90.00
_cell.angle_beta   90.00
_cell.angle_gamma   90.00
#
_symmetry.space_group_name_H-M   'P 1'
#
loop_
_entity.id
_entity.type
_entity.pdbx_description
1 polymer ?
#
loop_
_entity_poly.entity_id
_entity_poly.type
_entity_poly.pdbx_seq_one_letter_code
_entity_poly.pdbx_strand_id
1 'polypeptide(L)'
;MHASALQVEYRCRLHMMITRFDVTIASFHWSERAKVRGRGRWHRWLRGFSFLADSQVTLAHLLAAREDFSRIVKTSSGATRDKTACAVNKVLMTGGVPDRGGRPNEIEPPMPVWEKRREGTGGGHQHRGKQGRKKKK
;
A
#
# COMPACT_ATOMS: atom_id res chain seq x y z
N MET A 1 21.44 -20.71 -15.36
CA MET A 1 21.19 -19.54 -14.48
C MET A 1 19.71 -19.36 -14.10
N HIS A 2 18.86 -20.40 -14.09
CA HIS A 2 17.40 -20.23 -13.90
C HIS A 2 16.86 -20.61 -12.50
N ALA A 3 17.63 -21.37 -11.72
CA ALA A 3 17.19 -21.88 -10.41
C ALA A 3 16.87 -20.77 -9.40
N SER A 4 17.77 -19.77 -9.26
CA SER A 4 17.58 -18.64 -8.35
C SER A 4 16.43 -17.74 -8.79
N ALA A 5 16.28 -17.52 -10.10
CA ALA A 5 15.19 -16.73 -10.66
C ALA A 5 13.82 -17.35 -10.33
N LEU A 6 13.69 -18.68 -10.41
CA LEU A 6 12.45 -19.38 -10.07
C LEU A 6 12.10 -19.30 -8.59
N GLN A 7 13.10 -19.40 -7.71
CA GLN A 7 12.90 -19.21 -6.27
C GLN A 7 12.44 -17.79 -5.93
N VAL A 8 13.07 -16.78 -6.55
CA VAL A 8 12.68 -15.37 -6.39
C VAL A 8 11.24 -15.17 -6.86
N GLU A 9 10.89 -15.69 -8.04
CA GLU A 9 9.56 -15.58 -8.62
C GLU A 9 8.49 -16.23 -7.75
N TYR A 10 8.76 -17.43 -7.23
CA TYR A 10 7.91 -18.13 -6.28
C TYR A 10 7.68 -17.30 -5.00
N ARG A 11 8.76 -16.78 -4.40
CA ARG A 11 8.67 -15.94 -3.19
C ARG A 11 7.88 -14.65 -3.45
N CYS A 12 8.07 -14.02 -4.61
CA CYS A 12 7.30 -12.85 -5.02
C CYS A 12 5.81 -13.17 -5.17
N ARG A 13 5.45 -14.29 -5.80
CA ARG A 13 4.04 -14.72 -5.93
C ARG A 13 3.41 -15.03 -4.57
N LEU A 14 4.12 -15.72 -3.69
CA LEU A 14 3.68 -15.98 -2.32
C LEU A 14 3.40 -14.67 -1.57
N HIS A 15 4.36 -13.74 -1.58
CA HIS A 15 4.18 -12.43 -0.95
C HIS A 15 2.97 -11.69 -1.52
N MET A 16 2.80 -11.65 -2.85
CA MET A 16 1.63 -11.03 -3.47
C MET A 16 0.32 -11.66 -3.00
N MET A 17 0.24 -12.99 -2.93
CA MET A 17 -0.98 -13.67 -2.48
C MET A 17 -1.30 -13.35 -1.03
N ILE A 18 -0.29 -13.38 -0.15
CA ILE A 18 -0.44 -13.02 1.26
C ILE A 18 -0.91 -11.56 1.38
N THR A 19 -0.22 -10.62 0.74
CA THR A 19 -0.60 -9.20 0.80
C THR A 19 -2.00 -8.94 0.24
N ARG A 20 -2.40 -9.58 -0.86
CA ARG A 20 -3.77 -9.46 -1.39
C ARG A 20 -4.80 -9.99 -0.42
N PHE A 21 -4.51 -11.11 0.22
CA PHE A 21 -5.38 -11.70 1.22
C PHE A 21 -5.52 -10.76 2.43
N ASP A 22 -4.41 -10.19 2.90
CA ASP A 22 -4.38 -9.23 4.01
C ASP A 22 -5.22 -7.98 3.71
N VAL A 23 -5.07 -7.41 2.51
CA VAL A 23 -5.87 -6.25 2.07
C VAL A 23 -7.35 -6.63 1.96
N THR A 24 -7.66 -7.82 1.46
CA THR A 24 -9.04 -8.32 1.37
C THR A 24 -9.67 -8.45 2.76
N ILE A 25 -8.95 -9.02 3.73
CA ILE A 25 -9.40 -9.08 5.12
C ILE A 25 -9.56 -7.68 5.72
N ALA A 26 -8.56 -6.82 5.52
CA ALA A 26 -8.58 -5.45 6.01
C ALA A 26 -9.80 -4.69 5.49
N SER A 27 -10.24 -4.93 4.25
CA SER A 27 -11.43 -4.29 3.67
C SER A 27 -12.71 -4.55 4.48
N PHE A 28 -12.87 -5.73 5.09
CA PHE A 28 -14.04 -6.01 5.94
C PHE A 28 -14.09 -5.15 7.20
N HIS A 29 -12.92 -4.69 7.67
CA HIS A 29 -12.79 -3.80 8.83
C HIS A 29 -13.17 -2.35 8.55
N TRP A 30 -13.39 -1.98 7.29
CA TRP A 30 -13.87 -0.64 6.92
C TRP A 30 -15.37 -0.47 7.17
N SER A 31 -16.08 -1.57 7.45
CA SER A 31 -17.49 -1.53 7.83
C SER A 31 -17.69 -1.18 9.32
N GLU A 32 -18.74 -0.39 9.61
CA GLU A 32 -19.07 0.02 10.99
C GLU A 32 -19.33 -1.19 11.91
N ARG A 33 -19.90 -2.26 11.36
CA ARG A 33 -20.16 -3.53 12.07
C ARG A 33 -18.89 -4.25 12.51
N ALA A 34 -17.80 -4.11 11.76
CA ALA A 34 -16.51 -4.75 12.06
C ALA A 34 -15.70 -3.99 13.14
N LYS A 35 -16.03 -2.72 13.42
CA LYS A 35 -15.43 -1.96 14.53
C LYS A 35 -15.85 -2.50 15.90
N VAL A 36 -17.07 -3.04 15.99
CA VAL A 36 -17.65 -3.59 17.24
C VAL A 36 -17.08 -4.97 17.58
N ARG A 37 -16.72 -5.78 16.57
CA ARG A 37 -16.16 -7.13 16.73
C ARG A 37 -14.63 -7.15 16.59
N GLY A 38 -13.94 -6.49 17.52
CA GLY A 38 -12.57 -6.81 17.97
C GLY A 38 -11.46 -6.95 16.92
N ARG A 39 -10.58 -5.95 16.85
CA ARG A 39 -9.32 -5.96 16.06
C ARG A 39 -8.30 -7.03 16.49
N GLY A 40 -8.43 -7.58 17.70
CA GLY A 40 -7.41 -8.44 18.33
C GLY A 40 -7.31 -9.88 17.80
N ARG A 41 -8.35 -10.42 17.16
CA ARG A 41 -8.34 -11.81 16.63
C ARG A 41 -7.49 -11.94 15.35
N TRP A 42 -7.42 -10.87 14.56
CA TRP A 42 -6.84 -10.87 13.21
C TRP A 42 -5.31 -10.80 13.20
N HIS A 43 -4.73 -9.98 14.08
CA HIS A 43 -3.27 -9.90 14.22
C HIS A 43 -2.62 -11.24 14.57
N ARG A 44 -3.34 -12.15 15.23
CA ARG A 44 -2.85 -13.50 15.56
C ARG A 44 -2.82 -14.42 14.33
N TRP A 45 -3.79 -14.28 13.44
CA TRP A 45 -3.89 -15.09 12.22
C TRP A 45 -2.85 -14.65 11.18
N LEU A 46 -2.67 -13.34 11.00
CA LEU A 46 -1.60 -12.74 10.18
C LEU A 46 -0.19 -13.19 10.58
N ARG A 47 0.10 -13.27 11.89
CA ARG A 47 1.39 -13.81 12.39
C ARG A 47 1.60 -15.28 12.03
N GLY A 48 0.53 -16.04 11.80
CA GLY A 48 0.64 -17.38 11.25
C GLY A 48 1.34 -17.37 9.90
N PHE A 49 0.98 -16.47 9.00
CA PHE A 49 1.55 -16.46 7.64
C PHE A 49 3.05 -16.11 7.58
N SER A 50 3.64 -15.59 8.66
CA SER A 50 5.10 -15.43 8.74
C SER A 50 5.86 -16.75 8.59
N PHE A 51 5.28 -17.91 8.94
CA PHE A 51 5.92 -19.21 8.72
C PHE A 51 6.02 -19.57 7.22
N LEU A 52 5.15 -19.04 6.37
CA LEU A 52 5.16 -19.32 4.93
C LEU A 52 6.33 -18.63 4.21
N ALA A 53 6.97 -17.65 4.85
CA ALA A 53 8.21 -17.05 4.35
C ALA A 53 9.41 -18.01 4.43
N ASP A 54 9.36 -18.98 5.36
CA ASP A 54 10.32 -20.09 5.52
C ASP A 54 9.86 -21.35 4.78
N SER A 55 9.20 -21.17 3.63
CA SER A 55 8.75 -22.31 2.83
C SER A 55 9.94 -23.20 2.46
N GLN A 56 9.91 -24.46 2.89
CA GLN A 56 10.87 -25.53 2.55
C GLN A 56 10.75 -25.99 1.07
N VAL A 57 10.35 -25.08 0.18
CA VAL A 57 10.08 -25.36 -1.22
C VAL A 57 11.39 -25.27 -1.99
N THR A 58 11.91 -26.44 -2.35
CA THR A 58 13.13 -26.54 -3.16
C THR A 58 12.79 -26.43 -4.65
N LEU A 59 13.80 -26.18 -5.47
CA LEU A 59 13.65 -26.13 -6.93
C LEU A 59 13.02 -27.41 -7.49
N ALA A 60 13.37 -28.57 -6.93
CA ALA A 60 12.81 -29.86 -7.35
C ALA A 60 11.28 -29.90 -7.16
N HIS A 61 10.77 -29.37 -6.05
CA HIS A 61 9.33 -29.28 -5.81
C HIS A 61 8.63 -28.37 -6.84
N LEU A 62 9.25 -27.24 -7.20
CA LEU A 62 8.69 -26.32 -8.20
C LEU A 62 8.60 -26.96 -9.59
N LEU A 63 9.66 -27.66 -10.01
CA LEU A 63 9.71 -28.33 -11.31
C LEU A 63 8.80 -29.57 -11.36
N ALA A 64 8.70 -30.32 -10.25
CA ALA A 64 7.80 -31.46 -10.16
C ALA A 64 6.31 -31.04 -10.16
N ALA A 65 5.99 -29.86 -9.60
CA ALA A 65 4.61 -29.38 -9.56
C ALA A 65 4.06 -29.11 -10.96
N ARG A 66 4.80 -28.37 -11.80
CA ARG A 66 4.49 -28.15 -13.23
C ARG A 66 5.73 -27.80 -14.03
N GLU A 67 5.84 -28.37 -15.22
CA GLU A 67 6.90 -28.09 -16.19
C GLU A 67 6.90 -26.61 -16.64
N ASP A 68 5.71 -26.03 -16.82
CA ASP A 68 5.53 -24.63 -17.26
C ASP A 68 6.17 -23.59 -16.33
N PHE A 69 6.36 -23.93 -15.04
CA PHE A 69 6.93 -22.98 -14.08
C PHE A 69 8.37 -22.64 -14.40
N SER A 70 9.12 -23.52 -15.06
CA SER A 70 10.47 -23.24 -15.55
C SER A 70 10.51 -22.07 -16.55
N ARG A 71 9.37 -21.75 -17.18
CA ARG A 71 9.24 -20.75 -18.23
C ARG A 71 8.72 -19.43 -17.66
N ILE A 72 9.64 -18.60 -17.16
CA ILE A 72 9.31 -17.23 -16.72
C ILE A 72 9.16 -16.34 -17.94
N VAL A 73 7.93 -16.12 -18.38
CA VAL A 73 7.61 -15.24 -19.52
C VAL A 73 7.22 -13.85 -19.00
N LYS A 74 7.86 -12.80 -19.53
CA LYS A 74 7.45 -11.43 -19.26
C LYS A 74 6.06 -11.19 -19.86
N THR A 75 5.09 -10.87 -19.02
CA THR A 75 3.71 -10.59 -19.47
C THR A 75 3.58 -9.24 -20.16
N SER A 76 4.47 -8.28 -19.87
CA SER A 76 4.40 -6.90 -20.34
C SER A 76 5.44 -6.52 -21.42
N SER A 77 6.00 -7.48 -22.13
CA SER A 77 7.01 -7.21 -23.17
C SER A 77 6.42 -6.63 -24.47
N GLY A 78 7.23 -5.95 -25.28
CA GLY A 78 6.85 -5.56 -26.64
C GLY A 78 6.34 -6.76 -27.45
N ALA A 79 7.11 -7.85 -27.46
CA ALA A 79 6.75 -9.10 -28.14
C ALA A 79 5.40 -9.70 -27.70
N THR A 80 5.00 -9.57 -26.43
CA THR A 80 3.67 -10.02 -25.98
C THR A 80 2.56 -9.05 -26.40
N ARG A 81 2.88 -7.78 -26.65
CA ARG A 81 1.93 -6.75 -27.08
C ARG A 81 1.77 -6.66 -28.60
N ASP A 82 2.78 -7.06 -29.39
CA ASP A 82 2.75 -7.00 -30.86
C ASP A 82 1.51 -7.68 -31.46
N LYS A 83 1.00 -8.72 -30.80
CA LYS A 83 -0.20 -9.48 -31.21
C LYS A 83 -1.48 -9.11 -30.46
N THR A 84 -1.46 -8.07 -29.64
CA THR A 84 -2.62 -7.64 -28.83
C THR A 84 -3.46 -6.55 -29.49
N ALA A 85 -3.08 -6.12 -30.70
CA ALA A 85 -3.91 -5.24 -31.51
C ALA A 85 -5.24 -5.93 -31.81
N CYS A 86 -6.34 -5.34 -31.34
CA CYS A 86 -7.68 -5.83 -31.60
C CYS A 86 -8.64 -4.66 -31.81
N ALA A 87 -9.87 -4.94 -32.23
CA ALA A 87 -10.87 -3.89 -32.46
C ALA A 87 -11.09 -2.98 -31.23
N VAL A 88 -10.90 -3.52 -30.02
CA VAL A 88 -10.98 -2.80 -28.75
C VAL A 88 -9.66 -2.10 -28.41
N ASN A 89 -8.52 -2.75 -28.63
CA ASN A 89 -7.19 -2.24 -28.29
C ASN A 89 -6.41 -1.91 -29.57
N LYS A 90 -6.78 -0.80 -30.21
CA LYS A 90 -6.26 -0.42 -31.53
C LYS A 90 -4.85 0.18 -31.49
N VAL A 91 -4.47 0.77 -30.36
CA VAL A 91 -3.20 1.50 -30.24
C VAL A 91 -2.16 0.62 -29.57
N LEU A 92 -1.27 0.05 -30.38
CA LEU A 92 -0.03 -0.53 -29.87
C LEU A 92 0.94 0.62 -29.56
N MET A 93 1.46 0.67 -28.34
CA MET A 93 2.52 1.63 -27.98
C MET A 93 3.83 1.12 -28.57
N THR A 94 4.03 1.36 -29.86
CA THR A 94 5.19 0.90 -30.66
C THR A 94 6.39 1.84 -30.58
N GLY A 95 6.25 2.99 -29.92
CA GLY A 95 7.32 3.97 -29.72
C GLY A 95 7.48 4.39 -28.25
N GLY A 96 8.52 5.18 -27.97
CA GLY A 96 8.71 5.81 -26.67
C GLY A 96 7.49 6.67 -26.34
N VAL A 97 6.83 6.36 -25.23
CA VAL A 97 5.66 7.13 -24.77
C VAL A 97 6.15 8.54 -24.49
N PRO A 98 5.63 9.56 -25.19
CA PRO A 98 6.01 10.94 -24.94
C PRO A 98 5.77 11.24 -23.47
N ASP A 99 6.72 11.93 -22.86
CA ASP A 99 6.61 12.36 -21.49
C ASP A 99 5.34 13.20 -21.34
N ARG A 100 4.40 12.71 -20.51
CA ARG A 100 3.08 13.35 -20.36
C ARG A 100 3.10 14.55 -19.41
N GLY A 101 4.29 14.95 -18.96
CA GLY A 101 4.47 16.01 -17.97
C GLY A 101 3.78 15.69 -16.64
N GLY A 102 3.93 16.59 -15.68
CA GLY A 102 3.29 16.46 -14.37
C GLY A 102 4.09 15.62 -13.39
N ARG A 103 5.42 15.56 -13.55
CA ARG A 103 6.25 15.08 -12.43
C ARG A 103 5.95 15.99 -11.23
N PRO A 104 5.73 15.45 -10.03
CA PRO A 104 5.47 16.27 -8.85
C PRO A 104 6.56 17.34 -8.60
N ASN A 105 7.78 17.09 -9.10
CA ASN A 105 8.92 18.01 -9.01
C ASN A 105 8.90 19.13 -10.07
N GLU A 106 8.10 19.02 -11.13
CA GLU A 106 7.98 20.03 -12.20
C GLU A 106 6.84 21.02 -11.95
N ILE A 107 5.91 20.68 -11.05
CA ILE A 107 4.80 21.53 -10.69
C ILE A 107 5.28 22.43 -9.56
N GLU A 108 5.51 23.71 -9.87
CA GLU A 108 5.75 24.71 -8.83
C GLU A 108 4.48 24.79 -7.97
N PRO A 109 4.56 24.51 -6.65
CA PRO A 109 3.42 24.63 -5.78
C PRO A 109 2.93 26.08 -5.81
N PRO A 110 1.62 26.33 -5.97
CA PRO A 110 1.13 27.70 -5.98
C PRO A 110 1.55 28.40 -4.69
N MET A 111 2.12 29.60 -4.82
CA MET A 111 2.57 30.39 -3.67
C MET A 111 1.42 30.52 -2.66
N PRO A 112 1.63 30.12 -1.39
CA PRO A 112 0.60 30.32 -0.38
C PRO A 112 0.42 31.82 -0.13
N VAL A 113 -0.82 32.30 -0.22
CA VAL A 113 -1.15 33.67 0.16
C VAL A 113 -1.12 33.74 1.69
N TRP A 114 -0.29 34.61 2.25
CA TRP A 114 -0.24 34.83 3.69
C TRP A 114 -1.45 35.68 4.09
N GLU A 115 -2.50 35.07 4.62
CA GLU A 115 -3.57 35.82 5.27
C GLU A 115 -3.15 36.22 6.69
N LYS A 116 -3.35 37.51 7.03
CA LYS A 116 -3.12 38.00 8.39
C LYS A 116 -4.04 37.21 9.33
N ARG A 117 -3.47 36.62 10.39
CA ARG A 117 -4.24 35.99 11.47
C ARG A 117 -5.34 36.97 11.90
N ARG A 118 -6.61 36.55 11.81
CA ARG A 118 -7.73 37.34 12.33
C ARG A 118 -7.49 37.56 13.83
N GLU A 119 -7.17 38.78 14.22
CA GLU A 119 -7.22 39.19 15.62
C GLU A 119 -8.69 39.09 16.04
N GLY A 120 -9.00 38.06 16.82
CA GLY A 120 -10.31 37.91 17.43
C GLY A 120 -10.49 39.00 18.48
N THR A 121 -11.34 39.98 18.18
CA THR A 121 -11.86 40.94 19.15
C THR A 121 -12.79 40.22 20.12
N GLY A 122 -12.47 40.28 21.43
CA GLY A 122 -13.30 39.81 22.53
C GLY A 122 -12.65 38.66 23.30
N GLY A 123 -12.24 38.77 24.56
CA GLY A 123 -12.80 39.57 25.66
C GLY A 123 -13.10 38.58 26.80
N GLY A 124 -12.21 38.47 27.79
CA GLY A 124 -12.37 37.54 28.90
C GLY A 124 -11.28 37.67 29.95
N HIS A 125 -11.42 38.66 30.83
CA HIS A 125 -10.60 38.84 32.03
C HIS A 125 -10.69 37.61 32.95
N GLN A 126 -9.58 36.89 33.13
CA GLN A 126 -9.42 35.99 34.28
C GLN A 126 -8.95 36.80 35.48
N HIS A 127 -9.90 37.24 36.31
CA HIS A 127 -9.60 37.86 37.59
C HIS A 127 -9.07 36.81 38.59
N ARG A 128 -7.75 36.86 38.79
CA ARG A 128 -7.09 37.06 40.09
C ARG A 128 -7.49 36.10 41.24
N GLY A 129 -6.71 35.03 41.38
CA GLY A 129 -6.55 34.36 42.67
C GLY A 129 -5.93 35.29 43.72
N LYS A 130 -6.53 35.34 44.92
CA LYS A 130 -5.92 35.89 46.13
C LYS A 130 -5.99 34.87 47.25
N GLN A 131 -4.81 34.43 47.68
CA GLN A 131 -4.54 33.79 48.97
C GLN A 131 -4.82 34.76 50.13
N GLY A 132 -5.24 34.26 51.31
CA GLY A 132 -5.24 35.07 52.53
C GLY A 132 -6.03 34.58 53.77
N ARG A 133 -5.50 33.55 54.45
CA ARG A 133 -5.56 33.19 55.89
C ARG A 133 -6.34 34.06 56.93
N LYS A 134 -7.02 33.34 57.86
CA LYS A 134 -7.11 33.48 59.36
C LYS A 134 -7.90 34.68 59.94
N LYS A 135 -8.59 34.65 61.10
CA LYS A 135 -8.99 33.66 62.14
C LYS A 135 -10.01 34.36 63.08
N LYS A 136 -10.92 33.56 63.68
CA LYS A 136 -11.58 33.66 65.02
C LYS A 136 -12.12 35.02 65.55
N LYS A 137 -13.40 34.98 65.96
CA LYS A 137 -13.79 35.30 67.34
C LYS A 137 -14.72 34.20 67.84
#